data_AF-A0A7X8WDS7-F1
#
_entry.id   AF-A0A7X8WDS7-F1
#
_cell.length_a   1.000
_cell.length_b   1.000
_cell.length_c   1.000
_cell.angle_alpha   90.00
_cell.angle_beta   90.00
_cell.angle_gamma   90.00
#
_symmetry.space_group_name_H-M   'P 1'
#
loop_
_entity.id
_entity.type
_entity.pdbx_description
1 polymer ?
#
loop_
_entity_poly.entity_id
_entity_poly.type
_entity_poly.pdbx_seq_one_letter_code
_entity_poly.pdbx_strand_id
1 'polypeptide(L)'
;MKEDKKIREKVGTKNPFEVPEGYFDRLTDQIIDCLPEKERVIIAEKEEDSLWLKIRPWVYMAAMFVGAALIIRIGSWSLGSSQTEESSYTYDEIISEEYLDISFEKAQMDDYSLYLYLAENGENY
;
A
#
# COMPACT_ATOMS: atom_id res chain seq x y z
N MET A 1 71.71 19.76 36.89
CA MET A 1 72.84 18.85 36.56
C MET A 1 73.21 17.83 37.64
N LYS A 2 73.35 18.18 38.93
CA LYS A 2 73.62 17.17 39.98
C LYS A 2 72.39 16.33 40.33
N GLU A 3 71.20 16.93 40.30
CA GLU A 3 69.94 16.28 40.64
C GLU A 3 69.50 15.29 39.56
N ASP A 4 69.67 15.63 38.28
CA ASP A 4 69.35 14.78 37.13
C ASP A 4 70.12 13.44 37.14
N LYS A 5 71.39 13.45 37.59
CA LYS A 5 72.20 12.24 37.72
C LYS A 5 71.65 11.30 38.81
N LYS A 6 71.20 11.85 39.94
CA LYS A 6 70.62 11.09 41.06
C LYS A 6 69.29 10.45 40.68
N ILE A 7 68.47 11.13 39.88
CA ILE A 7 67.21 10.58 39.36
C ILE A 7 67.50 9.40 38.41
N ARG A 8 68.43 9.58 37.46
CA ARG A 8 68.78 8.53 36.48
C ARG A 8 69.41 7.28 37.10
N GLU A 9 70.18 7.45 38.17
CA GLU A 9 70.76 6.33 38.93
C GLU A 9 69.68 5.55 39.69
N LYS A 10 68.69 6.24 40.27
CA LYS A 10 67.60 5.59 41.02
C LYS A 10 66.55 4.93 40.15
N VAL A 11 66.19 5.56 39.04
CA VAL A 11 65.10 5.10 38.15
C VAL A 11 65.62 4.11 37.10
N GLY A 12 66.94 4.11 36.84
CA GLY A 12 67.52 3.32 35.75
C GLY A 12 67.14 3.90 34.39
N THR A 13 67.76 3.36 33.33
CA THR A 13 67.45 3.75 31.92
C THR A 13 66.43 2.79 31.28
N LYS A 14 65.94 1.80 32.04
CA LYS A 14 65.00 0.80 31.54
C LYS A 14 63.60 1.43 31.49
N ASN A 15 62.90 1.24 30.37
CA ASN A 15 61.56 1.78 30.20
C ASN A 15 60.56 0.93 31.00
N PRO A 16 59.85 1.49 31.99
CA PRO A 16 58.85 0.75 32.75
C PRO A 16 57.55 0.51 31.96
N PHE A 17 57.39 1.13 30.79
CA PHE A 17 56.23 1.00 29.91
C PHE A 17 56.50 0.04 28.74
N GLU A 18 57.29 -1.01 28.96
CA GLU A 18 57.45 -2.09 27.98
C GLU A 18 56.24 -3.02 28.04
N VAL A 19 55.58 -3.18 26.89
CA VAL A 19 54.55 -4.18 26.73
C VAL A 19 55.19 -5.57 26.59
N PRO A 20 54.54 -6.63 27.07
CA PRO A 20 54.98 -7.99 26.78
C PRO A 20 55.08 -8.23 25.27
N GLU A 21 56.10 -8.98 24.85
CA GLU A 21 56.27 -9.42 23.47
C GLU A 21 54.98 -10.10 22.97
N GLY A 22 54.44 -9.63 21.84
CA GLY A 22 53.22 -10.14 21.22
C GLY A 22 51.89 -9.72 21.89
N TYR A 23 51.87 -8.76 22.81
CA TYR A 23 50.63 -8.25 23.42
C TYR A 23 49.64 -7.70 22.38
N PHE A 24 50.13 -6.94 21.40
CA PHE A 24 49.31 -6.34 20.35
C PHE A 24 48.89 -7.33 19.26
N ASP A 25 49.51 -8.51 19.18
CA ASP A 25 49.18 -9.52 18.15
C ASP A 25 47.76 -10.05 18.31
N ARG A 26 47.26 -10.09 19.55
CA ARG A 26 45.92 -10.59 19.91
C ARG A 26 44.89 -9.47 20.11
N LEU A 27 45.29 -8.21 19.90
CA LEU A 27 44.39 -7.06 20.12
C LEU A 27 43.28 -7.02 19.07
N THR A 28 43.64 -7.23 17.80
CA THR A 28 42.65 -7.22 16.71
C THR A 28 41.60 -8.31 16.90
N ASP A 29 42.03 -9.52 17.27
CA ASP A 29 41.12 -10.63 17.56
C ASP A 29 40.19 -10.29 18.74
N GLN A 30 40.73 -9.73 19.82
CA GLN A 30 39.92 -9.29 20.96
C GLN A 30 38.94 -8.16 20.60
N ILE A 31 39.33 -7.23 19.74
CA ILE A 31 38.44 -6.15 19.25
C ILE A 31 37.30 -6.76 18.44
N ILE A 32 37.60 -7.71 17.55
CA ILE A 32 36.62 -8.43 16.74
C ILE A 32 35.67 -9.24 17.62
N ASP A 33 36.19 -9.94 18.62
CA ASP A 33 35.39 -10.72 19.57
C ASP A 33 34.54 -9.84 20.49
N CYS A 34 35.00 -8.62 20.81
CA CYS A 34 34.24 -7.63 21.59
C CYS A 34 33.22 -6.85 20.74
N LEU A 35 33.32 -6.88 19.41
CA LEU A 35 32.29 -6.31 18.56
C LEU A 35 31.05 -7.21 18.67
N PRO A 36 29.87 -6.65 19.01
CA PRO A 36 28.64 -7.41 18.93
C PRO A 36 28.55 -7.93 17.50
N GLU A 37 28.26 -9.23 17.36
CA GLU A 37 28.24 -9.93 16.09
C GLU A 37 27.22 -9.28 15.14
N LYS A 38 27.69 -8.25 14.41
CA LYS A 38 26.88 -7.29 13.66
C LYS A 38 26.16 -7.94 12.47
N GLU A 39 26.31 -9.24 12.27
CA GLU A 39 25.73 -9.96 11.14
C GLU A 39 24.80 -11.11 11.53
N ARG A 40 24.64 -11.46 12.82
CA ARG A 40 23.52 -12.34 13.22
C ARG A 40 22.17 -11.60 13.33
N VAL A 41 22.14 -10.29 13.14
CA VAL A 41 20.89 -9.52 12.96
C VAL A 41 20.51 -9.43 11.47
N ILE A 42 21.36 -9.88 10.55
CA ILE A 42 21.09 -9.78 9.11
C ILE A 42 20.52 -11.08 8.52
N ILE A 43 20.72 -12.23 9.19
CA ILE A 43 20.41 -13.55 8.59
C ILE A 43 19.25 -14.29 9.29
N ALA A 44 18.80 -13.89 10.48
CA ALA A 44 17.75 -14.63 11.19
C ALA A 44 16.30 -14.17 10.92
N GLU A 45 16.05 -13.02 10.28
CA GLU A 45 14.68 -12.50 10.07
C GLU A 45 14.47 -11.79 8.72
N LYS A 46 15.24 -12.16 7.69
CA LYS A 46 15.01 -11.67 6.33
C LYS A 46 14.51 -12.78 5.42
N GLU A 47 13.51 -13.51 5.89
CA GLU A 47 12.74 -14.41 5.04
C GLU A 47 11.36 -13.79 4.77
N GLU A 48 11.18 -13.38 3.51
CA GLU A 48 9.88 -13.32 2.81
C GLU A 48 8.89 -12.15 3.04
N ASP A 49 9.19 -11.10 3.81
CA ASP A 49 8.19 -10.00 3.97
C ASP A 49 8.43 -8.78 3.07
N SER A 50 8.27 -8.98 1.75
CA SER A 50 8.09 -7.86 0.81
C SER A 50 6.86 -7.99 -0.09
N LEU A 51 6.41 -9.23 -0.38
CA LEU A 51 5.28 -9.46 -1.28
C LEU A 51 3.93 -9.41 -0.57
N TRP A 52 3.87 -9.77 0.72
CA TRP A 52 2.64 -9.80 1.51
C TRP A 52 1.97 -8.43 1.66
N LEU A 53 2.77 -7.37 1.81
CA LEU A 53 2.24 -6.00 1.89
C LEU A 53 1.52 -5.57 0.61
N LYS A 54 1.98 -6.03 -0.56
CA LYS A 54 1.35 -5.73 -1.86
C LYS A 54 0.12 -6.60 -2.12
N ILE A 55 0.09 -7.81 -1.58
CA ILE A 55 -1.02 -8.77 -1.71
C ILE A 55 -2.17 -8.43 -0.74
N ARG A 56 -1.86 -7.88 0.44
CA ARG A 56 -2.86 -7.48 1.46
C ARG A 56 -4.02 -6.64 0.91
N PRO A 57 -3.83 -5.54 0.15
CA PRO A 57 -4.95 -4.79 -0.42
C PRO A 57 -5.74 -5.59 -1.47
N TRP A 58 -5.08 -6.44 -2.25
CA TRP A 58 -5.74 -7.27 -3.26
C TRP A 58 -6.61 -8.36 -2.65
N VAL A 59 -6.18 -8.93 -1.53
CA VAL A 59 -6.97 -9.92 -0.76
C VAL A 59 -8.27 -9.30 -0.24
N TYR A 60 -8.27 -8.06 0.22
CA TYR A 60 -9.51 -7.37 0.62
C TYR A 60 -10.47 -7.17 -0.55
N MET A 61 -9.97 -6.80 -1.72
CA MET A 61 -10.80 -6.67 -2.92
C MET A 61 -11.39 -8.03 -3.31
N ALA A 62 -10.56 -9.08 -3.36
CA ALA A 62 -11.03 -10.44 -3.63
C ALA A 62 -12.09 -10.91 -2.63
N ALA A 63 -11.91 -10.62 -1.33
CA ALA A 63 -12.89 -10.95 -0.31
C ALA A 63 -14.23 -10.22 -0.50
N MET A 64 -14.22 -8.95 -0.92
CA MET A 64 -15.46 -8.22 -1.25
C MET A 64 -16.19 -8.83 -2.45
N PHE A 65 -15.47 -9.16 -3.53
CA PHE A 65 -16.05 -9.81 -4.71
C PHE A 65 -16.62 -11.19 -4.37
N VAL A 66 -15.90 -12.01 -3.62
CA VAL A 66 -16.36 -13.33 -3.18
C VAL A 66 -17.57 -13.20 -2.24
N GLY A 67 -17.55 -12.23 -1.32
CA GLY A 67 -18.68 -11.95 -0.43
C GLY A 67 -19.95 -11.56 -1.21
N ALA A 68 -19.83 -10.61 -2.15
CA ALA A 68 -20.94 -10.22 -3.01
C ALA A 68 -21.44 -11.39 -3.89
N ALA A 69 -20.52 -12.16 -4.47
CA ALA A 69 -20.86 -13.31 -5.30
C ALA A 69 -21.57 -14.42 -4.49
N LEU A 70 -21.20 -14.65 -3.24
CA LEU A 70 -21.90 -15.61 -2.37
C LEU A 70 -23.30 -15.14 -2.00
N ILE A 71 -23.48 -13.84 -1.70
CA ILE A 71 -24.80 -13.25 -1.44
C ILE A 71 -25.71 -13.42 -2.66
N ILE A 72 -25.20 -13.10 -3.87
CA ILE A 72 -25.93 -13.29 -5.13
C ILE A 72 -26.21 -14.78 -5.37
N ARG A 73 -25.23 -15.66 -5.18
CA ARG A 73 -25.35 -17.10 -5.46
C ARG A 73 -26.39 -17.79 -4.57
N ILE A 74 -26.42 -17.47 -3.28
CA ILE A 74 -27.40 -18.00 -2.32
C ILE A 74 -28.77 -17.33 -2.50
N GLY A 75 -28.80 -16.01 -2.73
CA GLY A 75 -30.04 -15.30 -3.04
C GLY A 75 -30.71 -15.82 -4.32
N SER A 76 -29.93 -16.08 -5.36
CA SER A 76 -30.37 -16.61 -6.67
C SER A 76 -30.87 -18.05 -6.62
N TRP A 77 -30.50 -18.84 -5.60
CA TRP A 77 -31.11 -20.15 -5.37
C TRP A 77 -32.49 -20.06 -4.73
N SER A 78 -32.71 -19.04 -3.88
CA SER A 78 -34.02 -18.79 -3.25
C SER A 78 -34.99 -18.03 -4.17
N LEU A 79 -34.45 -17.28 -5.13
CA LEU A 79 -35.18 -16.46 -6.08
C LEU A 79 -34.90 -17.01 -7.48
N GLY A 80 -35.70 -18.01 -7.88
CA GLY A 80 -35.65 -18.54 -9.24
C GLY A 80 -35.70 -17.41 -10.28
N SER A 81 -34.77 -17.48 -11.24
CA SER A 81 -34.79 -16.75 -12.52
C SER A 81 -34.84 -15.22 -12.49
N SER A 82 -34.09 -14.54 -11.61
CA SER A 82 -33.71 -13.16 -11.91
C SER A 82 -32.41 -13.18 -12.71
N GLN A 83 -32.58 -13.04 -14.01
CA GLN A 83 -31.56 -12.92 -15.04
C GLN A 83 -30.36 -12.09 -14.57
N THR A 84 -29.18 -12.48 -15.05
CA THR A 84 -28.12 -11.52 -15.41
C THR A 84 -28.79 -10.28 -15.98
N GLU A 85 -28.69 -9.14 -15.30
CA GLU A 85 -29.11 -7.86 -15.85
C GLU A 85 -28.20 -7.52 -17.04
N GLU A 86 -28.46 -8.14 -18.19
CA GLU A 86 -28.56 -7.36 -19.42
C GLU A 86 -29.73 -6.40 -19.18
N SER A 87 -29.39 -5.11 -19.13
CA SER A 87 -30.30 -4.00 -18.88
C SER A 87 -31.36 -3.93 -19.98
N SER A 88 -32.42 -4.73 -19.86
CA SER A 88 -33.64 -4.61 -20.64
C SER A 88 -34.60 -3.70 -19.88
N TYR A 89 -34.48 -2.40 -20.11
CA TYR A 89 -35.39 -1.40 -19.58
C TYR A 89 -36.80 -1.60 -20.19
N THR A 90 -37.75 -2.07 -19.37
CA THR A 90 -39.18 -1.86 -19.61
C THR A 90 -39.56 -0.52 -18.99
N TYR A 91 -39.71 0.50 -19.83
CA TYR A 91 -40.05 1.86 -19.44
C TYR A 91 -41.55 1.96 -19.13
N ASP A 92 -41.89 2.13 -17.85
CA ASP A 92 -43.11 2.85 -17.45
C ASP A 92 -42.60 4.12 -16.77
N GLU A 93 -42.18 5.08 -17.60
CA GLU A 93 -41.35 6.21 -17.20
C GLU A 93 -42.23 7.33 -16.66
N ILE A 94 -42.43 7.37 -15.34
CA ILE A 94 -42.85 8.59 -14.65
C ILE A 94 -41.65 9.54 -14.67
N ILE A 95 -41.44 10.22 -15.80
CA ILE A 95 -40.38 11.23 -15.92
C ILE A 95 -40.78 12.41 -15.03
N SER A 96 -39.90 12.79 -14.10
CA SER A 96 -40.07 14.00 -13.30
C SER A 96 -40.01 15.22 -14.22
N GLU A 97 -40.90 16.19 -14.01
CA GLU A 97 -40.91 17.47 -14.75
C GLU A 97 -39.53 18.16 -14.73
N GLU A 98 -38.77 18.03 -13.63
CA GLU A 98 -37.40 18.55 -13.50
C GLU A 98 -36.43 17.88 -14.50
N TYR A 99 -36.60 16.59 -14.76
CA TYR A 99 -35.79 15.86 -15.73
C TYR A 99 -36.19 16.20 -17.16
N LEU A 100 -37.49 16.43 -17.42
CA LEU A 100 -37.97 16.91 -18.71
C LEU A 100 -37.37 18.28 -19.03
N ASP A 101 -37.37 19.21 -18.09
CA ASP A 101 -36.81 20.55 -18.28
C ASP A 101 -35.31 20.51 -18.59
N ILE A 102 -34.53 19.72 -17.83
CA ILE A 102 -33.10 19.51 -18.10
C ILE A 102 -32.87 18.88 -19.49
N SER A 103 -33.69 17.90 -19.87
CA SER A 103 -33.56 17.24 -21.17
C SER A 103 -33.86 18.19 -22.33
N PHE A 104 -34.82 19.09 -22.14
CA PHE A 104 -35.23 20.10 -23.09
C PHE A 104 -34.17 21.19 -23.26
N GLU A 105 -33.63 21.71 -22.14
CA GLU A 105 -32.51 22.65 -22.13
C GLU A 105 -31.27 22.05 -22.82
N LYS A 106 -30.97 20.78 -22.53
CA LYS A 106 -29.85 20.07 -23.15
C LYS A 106 -30.04 19.87 -24.66
N ALA A 107 -31.27 19.64 -25.10
CA ALA A 107 -31.62 19.54 -26.51
C ALA A 107 -31.63 20.91 -27.22
N GLN A 108 -31.50 22.02 -26.47
CA GLN A 108 -31.76 23.38 -26.94
C GLN A 108 -33.10 23.50 -27.67
N MET A 109 -34.06 22.66 -27.28
CA MET A 109 -35.39 22.69 -27.86
C MET A 109 -36.16 23.79 -27.16
N ASP A 110 -36.92 24.56 -27.93
CA ASP A 110 -37.71 25.69 -27.49
C ASP A 110 -39.21 25.35 -27.61
N ASP A 111 -40.05 25.93 -26.74
CA ASP A 111 -41.45 25.51 -26.56
C ASP A 111 -42.23 25.53 -27.89
N TYR A 112 -41.90 26.51 -28.74
CA TYR A 112 -42.48 26.64 -30.08
C TYR A 112 -42.15 25.45 -31.00
N SER A 113 -40.91 24.97 -30.96
CA SER A 113 -40.48 23.80 -31.73
C SER A 113 -41.18 22.52 -31.25
N LEU A 114 -41.43 22.40 -29.94
CA LEU A 114 -42.22 21.31 -29.37
C LEU A 114 -43.67 21.34 -29.86
N TYR A 115 -44.33 22.51 -29.89
CA TYR A 115 -45.67 22.64 -30.46
C TYR A 115 -45.73 22.28 -31.93
N LEU A 116 -44.74 22.70 -32.73
CA LEU A 116 -44.69 22.39 -34.15
C LEU A 116 -44.52 20.88 -34.39
N TYR A 117 -43.64 20.24 -33.64
CA TYR A 117 -43.42 18.79 -33.70
C TYR A 117 -44.67 18.01 -33.30
N LEU A 118 -45.36 18.43 -32.24
CA LEU A 118 -46.62 17.81 -31.82
C LEU A 118 -47.75 18.05 -32.81
N ALA A 119 -47.82 19.22 -33.45
CA ALA A 119 -48.81 19.49 -34.49
C ALA A 119 -48.55 18.67 -35.76
N GLU A 120 -47.28 18.54 -36.15
CA GLU A 120 -46.87 17.76 -37.33
C GLU A 120 -47.08 16.24 -37.14
N ASN A 121 -46.79 15.72 -35.95
CA ASN A 121 -46.88 14.28 -35.66
C ASN A 121 -48.20 13.88 -34.99
N GLY A 122 -48.93 14.82 -34.40
CA GLY A 122 -50.20 14.59 -33.72
C GLY A 122 -51.40 14.37 -34.64
N GLU A 123 -51.27 14.70 -35.93
CA GLU A 123 -52.31 14.40 -36.94
C GLU A 123 -52.22 12.97 -37.51
N ASN A 124 -51.23 12.17 -37.10
CA ASN A 124 -51.04 10.78 -37.57
C ASN A 124 -51.69 9.72 -36.66
N TYR A 125 -52.80 10.05 -36.00
CA TYR A 125 -53.69 9.10 -35.32
C TYR A 125 -55.17 9.49 -35.47
#